data_AF-A0A4P5T7T6-F1
#
_entry.id   AF-A0A4P5T7T6-F1
#
_cell.length_a   1.000
_cell.length_b   1.000
_cell.length_c   1.000
_cell.angle_alpha   90.00
_cell.angle_beta   90.00
_cell.angle_gamma   90.00
#
_symmetry.space_group_name_H-M   'P 1'
#
loop_
_entity.id
_entity.type
_entity.pdbx_description
1 polymer ?
#
loop_
_entity_poly.entity_id
_entity_poly.type
_entity_poly.pdbx_seq_one_letter_code
_entity_poly.pdbx_strand_id
1 'polypeptide(L)'
;MALIIYEIMDKSSTNLFGNLDGLDDKSCKSLTDALLRNNLKGFDYLEFRASLRALASLKMESSQVFQSAFATASVIGLTKEHLVSSAEHYKSVLQKEKNSFDIALQNQVNQHVVARNNEILALDQQINLFKQQIAELESKIIKNEALIKSKNEQIIESDSKINATKQNFEITLHAINSEIDRDIDAINLYL
;
A
#
# COMPACT_ATOMS: atom_id res chain seq x y z
N MET A 1 24.99 -12.40 44.69
CA MET A 1 23.88 -11.42 44.79
C MET A 1 23.34 -11.00 43.41
N ALA A 2 24.18 -10.71 42.41
CA ALA A 2 23.73 -10.40 41.04
C ALA A 2 22.95 -11.54 40.32
N LEU A 3 23.23 -12.81 40.63
CA LEU A 3 22.54 -13.96 40.03
C LEU A 3 21.08 -14.11 40.48
N ILE A 4 20.75 -13.78 41.73
CA ILE A 4 19.38 -13.87 42.26
C ILE A 4 18.48 -12.80 41.63
N ILE A 5 19.04 -11.64 41.28
CA ILE A 5 18.32 -10.55 40.60
C ILE A 5 17.94 -10.96 39.18
N TYR A 6 18.84 -11.63 38.46
CA TYR A 6 18.54 -12.18 37.13
C TYR A 6 17.44 -13.24 37.20
N GLU A 7 17.49 -14.13 38.20
CA GLU A 7 16.53 -15.24 38.35
C GLU A 7 15.13 -14.77 38.81
N ILE A 8 15.04 -13.66 39.57
CA ILE A 8 13.76 -13.03 39.97
C ILE A 8 13.19 -12.17 38.83
N MET A 9 14.04 -11.57 37.99
CA MET A 9 13.61 -10.74 36.85
C MET A 9 13.26 -11.55 35.58
N ASP A 10 13.73 -12.79 35.46
CA ASP A 10 13.52 -13.66 34.29
C ASP A 10 12.09 -14.28 34.22
N LYS A 11 11.32 -14.19 35.31
CA LYS A 11 9.91 -14.67 35.34
C LYS A 11 8.92 -13.51 35.29
N SER A 12 8.71 -13.06 34.05
CA SER A 12 7.81 -12.00 33.58
C SER A 12 8.13 -10.59 34.10
N SER A 13 8.90 -9.87 33.31
CA SER A 13 9.13 -8.42 33.37
C SER A 13 7.82 -7.61 33.49
N THR A 14 6.70 -8.15 33.02
CA THR A 14 5.32 -7.64 33.19
C THR A 14 4.85 -7.58 34.65
N ASN A 15 5.42 -8.38 35.56
CA ASN A 15 4.92 -8.52 36.93
C ASN A 15 5.49 -7.48 37.92
N LEU A 16 6.61 -6.80 37.62
CA LEU A 16 7.24 -5.86 38.57
C LEU A 16 6.27 -4.72 38.97
N PHE A 17 5.41 -4.31 38.04
CA PHE A 17 4.48 -3.22 38.24
C PHE A 17 3.10 -3.65 38.76
N GLY A 18 2.86 -4.94 38.99
CA GLY A 18 1.62 -5.49 39.53
C GLY A 18 0.80 -6.22 38.47
N ASN A 19 -0.50 -6.39 38.70
CA ASN A 19 -1.39 -7.06 37.76
C ASN A 19 -1.77 -6.08 36.64
N LEU A 20 -1.13 -6.23 35.48
CA LEU A 20 -1.33 -5.41 34.28
C LEU A 20 -2.32 -6.08 33.32
N ASP A 21 -3.44 -6.59 33.85
CA ASP A 21 -4.45 -7.30 33.07
C ASP A 21 -5.00 -6.41 31.94
N GLY A 22 -5.04 -6.96 30.73
CA GLY A 22 -5.56 -6.27 29.54
C GLY A 22 -4.55 -5.38 28.80
N LEU A 23 -3.26 -5.39 29.18
CA LEU A 23 -2.21 -4.69 28.43
C LEU A 23 -1.61 -5.53 27.30
N ASP A 24 -1.09 -4.85 26.27
CA ASP A 24 -0.40 -5.50 25.16
C ASP A 24 0.99 -6.04 25.58
N ASP A 25 1.18 -7.35 25.45
CA ASP A 25 2.39 -8.05 25.89
C ASP A 25 3.68 -7.51 25.24
N LYS A 26 3.61 -7.10 23.97
CA LYS A 26 4.78 -6.55 23.25
C LYS A 26 5.16 -5.19 23.80
N SER A 27 4.18 -4.33 24.03
CA SER A 27 4.37 -3.00 24.63
C SER A 27 4.93 -3.12 26.04
N CYS A 28 4.36 -4.00 26.86
CA CYS A 28 4.86 -4.27 28.21
C CYS A 28 6.31 -4.76 28.20
N LYS A 29 6.64 -5.72 27.32
CA LYS A 29 8.01 -6.20 27.16
C LYS A 29 8.96 -5.09 26.72
N SER A 30 8.58 -4.32 25.69
CA SER A 30 9.41 -3.23 25.16
C SER A 30 9.73 -2.16 26.21
N LEU A 31 8.70 -1.72 26.94
CA LEU A 31 8.85 -0.72 28.00
C LEU A 31 9.68 -1.27 29.16
N THR A 32 9.50 -2.54 29.54
CA THR A 32 10.29 -3.11 30.63
C THR A 32 11.75 -3.31 30.21
N ASP A 33 12.00 -3.78 28.99
CA ASP A 33 13.36 -3.88 28.46
C ASP A 33 14.04 -2.50 28.41
N ALA A 34 13.29 -1.43 28.10
CA ALA A 34 13.80 -0.06 28.14
C ALA A 34 14.21 0.38 29.55
N LEU A 35 13.42 0.05 30.57
CA LEU A 35 13.76 0.30 31.96
C LEU A 35 15.03 -0.46 32.38
N LEU A 36 15.12 -1.76 32.04
CA LEU A 36 16.27 -2.59 32.39
C LEU A 36 17.57 -2.14 31.71
N ARG A 37 17.51 -1.71 30.45
CA ARG A 37 18.67 -1.12 29.75
C ARG A 37 19.15 0.18 30.38
N ASN A 38 18.28 0.88 31.12
CA ASN A 38 18.58 2.14 31.80
C ASN A 38 18.64 1.98 33.32
N ASN A 39 18.86 0.75 33.82
CA ASN A 39 18.95 0.48 35.25
C ASN A 39 20.11 1.27 35.88
N LEU A 40 19.89 1.87 37.05
CA LEU A 40 20.94 2.61 37.75
C LEU A 40 21.81 1.64 38.56
N LYS A 41 22.99 2.11 38.98
CA LYS A 41 23.88 1.32 39.84
C LYS A 41 23.45 1.48 41.29
N GLY A 42 23.37 0.37 42.02
CA GLY A 42 23.05 0.35 43.45
C GLY A 42 21.62 -0.11 43.68
N PHE A 43 21.11 0.10 44.90
CA PHE A 43 19.73 -0.19 45.22
C PHE A 43 18.88 1.04 44.89
N ASP A 44 17.99 0.94 43.91
CA ASP A 44 17.19 2.07 43.43
C ASP A 44 15.67 1.77 43.45
N TYR A 45 14.88 2.59 42.74
CA TYR A 45 13.44 2.41 42.59
C TYR A 45 13.01 1.01 42.10
N LEU A 46 13.72 0.37 41.15
CA LEU A 46 13.37 -0.95 40.64
C LEU A 46 13.58 -2.03 41.71
N GLU A 47 14.71 -2.02 42.42
CA GLU A 47 14.95 -2.94 43.54
C GLU A 47 13.99 -2.67 44.72
N PHE A 48 13.66 -1.40 44.97
CA PHE A 48 12.65 -1.02 45.95
C PHE A 48 11.27 -1.56 45.57
N ARG A 49 10.87 -1.43 44.30
CA ARG A 49 9.59 -1.96 43.79
C ARG A 49 9.52 -3.49 43.89
N ALA A 50 10.62 -4.18 43.57
CA ALA A 50 10.72 -5.63 43.76
C ALA A 50 10.57 -6.02 45.23
N SER A 51 11.17 -5.24 46.15
CA SER A 51 11.06 -5.46 47.60
C SER A 51 9.63 -5.24 48.11
N LEU A 52 8.93 -4.20 47.64
CA LEU A 52 7.52 -3.97 47.97
C LEU A 52 6.65 -5.17 47.56
N ARG A 53 6.88 -5.73 46.37
CA ARG A 53 6.16 -6.91 45.88
C ARG A 53 6.42 -8.13 46.75
N ALA A 54 7.68 -8.38 47.11
CA ALA A 54 8.04 -9.50 47.98
C ALA A 54 7.35 -9.39 49.35
N LEU A 55 7.36 -8.20 49.97
CA LEU A 55 6.73 -7.95 51.27
C LEU A 55 5.19 -7.95 51.22
N ALA A 56 4.59 -7.49 50.11
CA ALA A 56 3.14 -7.54 49.93
C ALA A 56 2.58 -8.98 49.94
N SER A 57 3.39 -9.98 49.59
CA SER A 57 3.02 -11.40 49.69
C SER A 57 2.77 -11.89 51.13
N LEU A 58 3.27 -11.14 52.12
CA LEU A 58 3.17 -11.49 53.55
C LEU A 58 1.89 -10.96 54.21
N LYS A 59 0.90 -10.50 53.44
CA LYS A 59 -0.39 -9.95 53.94
C LYS A 59 -0.23 -8.78 54.92
N MET A 60 0.82 -7.98 54.76
CA MET A 60 1.05 -6.77 55.54
C MET A 60 0.22 -5.61 54.98
N GLU A 61 -0.15 -4.66 55.85
CA GLU A 61 -0.78 -3.40 55.42
C GLU A 61 0.17 -2.58 54.54
N SER A 62 -0.38 -1.87 53.55
CA SER A 62 0.43 -1.17 52.53
C SER A 62 1.44 -0.19 53.14
N SER A 63 1.06 0.56 54.19
CA SER A 63 1.97 1.48 54.87
C SER A 63 3.15 0.76 55.54
N GLN A 64 2.91 -0.40 56.15
CA GLN A 64 3.94 -1.21 56.80
C GLN A 64 4.90 -1.85 55.78
N VAL A 65 4.39 -2.26 54.61
CA VAL A 65 5.21 -2.77 53.48
C VAL A 65 6.22 -1.72 53.05
N PHE A 66 5.77 -0.48 52.82
CA PHE A 66 6.64 0.62 52.40
C PHE A 66 7.65 1.01 53.47
N GLN A 67 7.22 1.13 54.73
CA GLN A 67 8.11 1.47 55.85
C GLN A 67 9.18 0.38 56.06
N SER A 68 8.79 -0.89 55.99
CA SER A 68 9.71 -2.03 56.19
C SER A 68 10.72 -2.17 55.04
N ALA A 69 10.26 -2.04 53.79
CA ALA A 69 11.14 -2.02 52.63
C ALA A 69 12.16 -0.86 52.72
N PHE A 70 11.68 0.34 53.09
CA PHE A 70 12.53 1.52 53.17
C PHE A 70 13.52 1.45 54.32
N ALA A 71 13.10 0.96 55.50
CA ALA A 71 14.00 0.75 56.64
C ALA A 71 15.14 -0.21 56.28
N THR A 72 14.83 -1.31 55.59
CA THR A 72 15.83 -2.29 55.13
C THR A 72 16.79 -1.69 54.10
N ALA A 73 16.24 -0.97 53.11
CA ALA A 73 17.05 -0.33 52.07
C ALA A 73 17.90 0.84 52.61
N SER A 74 17.46 1.53 53.66
CA SER A 74 18.21 2.62 54.29
C SER A 74 19.50 2.13 54.94
N VAL A 75 19.53 0.90 55.47
CA VAL A 75 20.74 0.28 56.06
C VAL A 75 21.85 0.14 55.02
N ILE A 76 21.51 -0.05 53.75
CA ILE A 76 22.46 -0.15 52.63
C ILE A 76 22.62 1.18 51.86
N GLY A 77 22.14 2.29 52.43
CA GLY A 77 22.41 3.65 51.93
C GLY A 77 21.34 4.25 51.03
N LEU A 78 20.15 3.63 50.88
CA LEU A 78 19.04 4.27 50.15
C LEU A 78 18.50 5.47 50.93
N THR A 79 18.40 6.62 50.28
CA THR A 79 17.70 7.80 50.82
C THR A 79 16.37 8.01 50.09
N LYS A 80 15.45 8.77 50.72
CA LYS A 80 14.17 9.12 50.08
C LYS A 80 14.40 9.93 48.81
N GLU A 81 15.36 10.85 48.85
CA GLU A 81 15.73 11.71 47.73
C GLU A 81 16.25 10.86 46.56
N HIS A 82 17.13 9.88 46.85
CA HIS A 82 17.62 8.97 45.81
C HIS A 82 16.50 8.10 45.22
N LEU A 83 15.61 7.58 46.07
CA LEU A 83 14.46 6.78 45.64
C LEU A 83 13.50 7.56 44.71
N VAL A 84 13.23 8.83 45.04
CA VAL A 84 12.38 9.69 44.18
C VAL A 84 13.12 10.02 42.88
N SER A 85 14.39 10.41 42.95
CA SER A 85 15.17 10.76 41.75
C SER A 85 15.33 9.58 40.78
N SER A 86 15.51 8.36 41.28
CA SER A 86 15.57 7.15 40.45
C SER A 86 14.21 6.82 39.83
N ALA A 87 13.11 7.00 40.56
CA ALA A 87 11.76 6.86 39.99
C ALA A 87 11.49 7.87 38.86
N GLU A 88 11.92 9.14 39.03
CA GLU A 88 11.82 10.18 38.00
C GLU A 88 12.67 9.87 36.77
N HIS A 89 13.87 9.32 36.96
CA HIS A 89 14.72 8.81 35.87
C HIS A 89 13.96 7.75 35.04
N TYR A 90 13.37 6.74 35.68
CA TYR A 90 12.61 5.71 34.96
C TYR A 90 11.37 6.26 34.25
N LYS A 91 10.67 7.25 34.83
CA LYS A 91 9.59 7.95 34.11
C LYS A 91 10.10 8.70 32.88
N SER A 92 11.29 9.32 32.96
CA SER A 92 11.93 9.97 31.81
C SER A 92 12.29 8.96 30.71
N VAL A 93 12.81 7.79 31.09
CA VAL A 93 13.11 6.68 30.16
C VAL A 93 11.83 6.25 29.42
N LEU A 94 10.73 6.01 30.13
CA LEU A 94 9.45 5.64 29.52
C LEU A 94 8.92 6.73 28.58
N GLN A 95 9.08 8.00 28.95
CA GLN A 95 8.68 9.11 28.07
C GLN A 95 9.51 9.17 26.79
N LYS A 96 10.82 8.89 26.86
CA LYS A 96 11.69 8.80 25.67
C LYS A 96 11.30 7.63 24.77
N GLU A 97 10.97 6.48 25.36
CA GLU A 97 10.52 5.31 24.63
C GLU A 97 9.19 5.60 23.91
N LYS A 98 8.24 6.25 24.60
CA LYS A 98 6.98 6.72 23.99
C LYS A 98 7.24 7.64 22.80
N ASN A 99 8.10 8.64 22.95
CA ASN A 99 8.40 9.57 21.85
C ASN A 99 9.02 8.86 20.64
N SER A 100 9.89 7.88 20.88
CA SER A 100 10.50 7.07 19.83
C SER A 100 9.46 6.20 19.11
N PHE A 101 8.53 5.60 19.87
CA PHE A 101 7.40 4.86 19.34
C PHE A 101 6.49 5.74 18.47
N ASP A 102 6.13 6.95 18.94
CA ASP A 102 5.27 7.87 18.19
C ASP A 102 5.92 8.26 16.84
N ILE A 103 7.23 8.52 16.83
CA ILE A 103 7.98 8.83 15.60
C ILE A 103 7.98 7.62 14.64
N ALA A 104 8.25 6.42 15.15
CA ALA A 104 8.26 5.21 14.34
C ALA A 104 6.87 4.93 13.73
N LEU A 105 5.82 5.10 14.53
CA LEU A 105 4.43 4.95 14.08
C LEU A 105 4.09 5.97 13.00
N GLN A 106 4.43 7.25 13.21
CA GLN A 106 4.20 8.30 12.23
C GLN A 106 4.94 8.01 10.91
N ASN A 107 6.18 7.54 10.99
CA ASN A 107 6.94 7.15 9.80
C ASN A 107 6.28 5.98 9.06
N GLN A 108 5.80 4.97 9.79
CA GLN A 108 5.09 3.84 9.20
C GLN A 108 3.78 4.27 8.53
N VAL A 109 3.01 5.15 9.17
CA VAL A 109 1.79 5.74 8.58
C VAL A 109 2.13 6.51 7.31
N ASN A 110 3.15 7.38 7.35
CA ASN A 110 3.56 8.17 6.19
C ASN A 110 4.00 7.27 5.04
N GLN A 111 4.86 6.29 5.30
CA GLN A 111 5.36 5.39 4.25
C GLN A 111 4.24 4.57 3.61
N HIS A 112 3.31 4.01 4.39
CA HIS A 112 2.29 3.13 3.82
C HIS A 112 1.07 3.88 3.29
N VAL A 113 0.65 4.98 3.92
CA VAL A 113 -0.57 5.69 3.51
C VAL A 113 -0.27 6.70 2.41
N VAL A 114 0.78 7.52 2.57
CA VAL A 114 1.10 8.56 1.58
C VAL A 114 1.60 7.94 0.27
N ALA A 115 2.47 6.92 0.34
CA ALA A 115 2.95 6.26 -0.87
C ALA A 115 1.81 5.59 -1.64
N ARG A 116 0.89 4.90 -0.94
CA ARG A 116 -0.30 4.30 -1.57
C ARG A 116 -1.23 5.35 -2.16
N ASN A 117 -1.44 6.48 -1.50
CA ASN A 117 -2.24 7.57 -2.05
C ASN A 117 -1.62 8.13 -3.34
N ASN A 118 -0.30 8.30 -3.39
CA ASN A 118 0.40 8.76 -4.60
C ASN A 118 0.30 7.72 -5.74
N GLU A 119 0.40 6.44 -5.42
CA GLU A 119 0.22 5.35 -6.39
C GLU A 119 -1.21 5.36 -6.97
N ILE A 120 -2.23 5.51 -6.12
CA ILE A 120 -3.64 5.62 -6.54
C ILE A 120 -3.83 6.81 -7.49
N LEU A 121 -3.26 7.97 -7.16
CA LEU A 121 -3.36 9.17 -8.02
C LEU A 121 -2.67 8.95 -9.38
N ALA A 122 -1.50 8.31 -9.40
CA ALA A 122 -0.80 8.00 -10.64
C ALA A 122 -1.57 7.01 -11.52
N LEU A 123 -2.22 6.01 -10.91
CA LEU A 123 -3.08 5.06 -11.61
C LEU A 123 -4.33 5.75 -12.17
N ASP A 124 -4.97 6.66 -11.44
CA ASP A 124 -6.13 7.41 -11.92
C ASP A 124 -5.77 8.29 -13.14
N GLN A 125 -4.61 8.95 -13.10
CA GLN A 125 -4.10 9.70 -14.25
C GLN A 125 -3.87 8.81 -15.48
N GLN A 126 -3.29 7.62 -15.30
CA GLN A 126 -3.10 6.66 -16.39
C GLN A 126 -4.44 6.16 -16.96
N ILE A 127 -5.41 5.87 -16.10
CA ILE A 127 -6.77 5.48 -16.52
C ILE A 127 -7.39 6.56 -17.39
N ASN A 128 -7.27 7.84 -16.99
CA ASN A 128 -7.82 8.95 -17.75
C ASN A 128 -7.13 9.12 -19.11
N LEU A 129 -5.80 8.93 -19.17
CA LEU A 129 -5.07 8.92 -20.43
C LEU A 129 -5.54 7.78 -21.36
N PHE A 130 -5.69 6.57 -20.83
CA PHE A 130 -6.19 5.43 -21.62
C PHE A 130 -7.61 5.65 -22.13
N LYS A 131 -8.50 6.25 -21.32
CA LYS A 131 -9.85 6.61 -21.78
C LYS A 131 -9.82 7.60 -22.96
N GLN A 132 -8.93 8.58 -22.92
CA GLN A 132 -8.76 9.53 -24.04
C GLN A 132 -8.26 8.81 -25.31
N GLN A 133 -7.30 7.90 -25.16
CA GLN A 133 -6.80 7.11 -26.29
C GLN A 133 -7.86 6.20 -26.89
N ILE A 134 -8.70 5.57 -26.06
CA ILE A 134 -9.83 4.74 -26.52
C ILE A 134 -10.78 5.60 -27.36
N ALA A 135 -11.18 6.77 -26.87
CA ALA A 135 -12.09 7.66 -27.60
C ALA A 135 -11.51 8.11 -28.96
N GLU A 136 -10.19 8.38 -29.01
CA GLU A 136 -9.51 8.73 -30.26
C GLU A 136 -9.50 7.56 -31.25
N LEU A 137 -9.18 6.35 -30.78
CA LEU A 137 -9.16 5.14 -31.59
C LEU A 137 -10.55 4.79 -32.12
N GLU A 138 -11.58 4.89 -31.29
CA GLU A 138 -12.99 4.71 -31.70
C GLU A 138 -13.38 5.70 -32.80
N SER A 139 -13.00 6.98 -32.66
CA SER A 139 -13.24 7.98 -33.70
C SER A 139 -12.55 7.63 -35.02
N LYS A 140 -11.31 7.14 -34.96
CA LYS A 140 -10.55 6.70 -36.15
C LYS A 140 -11.20 5.48 -36.80
N ILE A 141 -11.69 4.52 -36.02
CA ILE A 141 -12.41 3.33 -36.53
C ILE A 141 -13.64 3.78 -37.32
N ILE A 142 -14.50 4.61 -36.72
CA ILE A 142 -15.73 5.10 -37.37
C ILE A 142 -15.42 5.83 -38.69
N LYS A 143 -14.40 6.69 -38.71
CA LYS A 143 -13.98 7.40 -39.92
C LYS A 143 -13.53 6.43 -41.02
N ASN A 144 -12.76 5.41 -40.67
CA ASN A 144 -12.26 4.44 -41.64
C ASN A 144 -13.38 3.54 -42.17
N GLU A 145 -14.33 3.12 -41.32
CA GLU A 145 -15.51 2.35 -41.73
C GLU A 145 -16.37 3.14 -42.74
N ALA A 146 -16.60 4.43 -42.46
CA ALA A 146 -17.32 5.31 -43.38
C ALA A 146 -16.59 5.47 -44.73
N LEU A 147 -15.26 5.60 -44.69
CA LEU A 147 -14.44 5.71 -45.89
C LEU A 147 -14.48 4.41 -46.73
N ILE A 148 -14.37 3.25 -46.08
CA ILE A 148 -14.47 1.94 -46.74
C ILE A 148 -15.82 1.82 -47.45
N LYS A 149 -16.92 2.16 -46.78
CA LYS A 149 -18.26 2.12 -47.37
C LYS A 149 -18.34 3.01 -48.62
N SER A 150 -17.90 4.25 -48.52
CA SER A 150 -17.91 5.19 -49.66
C SER A 150 -17.04 4.70 -50.82
N LYS A 151 -15.89 4.09 -50.54
CA LYS A 151 -15.02 3.51 -51.57
C LYS A 151 -15.65 2.30 -52.27
N ASN A 152 -16.34 1.44 -51.53
CA ASN A 152 -17.07 0.32 -52.14
C ASN A 152 -18.19 0.80 -53.06
N GLU A 153 -18.93 1.84 -52.66
CA GLU A 153 -19.95 2.46 -53.52
C GLU A 153 -19.34 3.02 -54.82
N GLN A 154 -18.20 3.69 -54.74
CA GLN A 154 -17.47 4.21 -55.91
C GLN A 154 -16.98 3.08 -56.84
N ILE A 155 -16.52 1.96 -56.27
CA ILE A 155 -16.08 0.78 -57.04
C ILE A 155 -17.27 0.19 -57.81
N ILE A 156 -18.40 -0.04 -57.13
CA ILE A 156 -19.60 -0.60 -57.75
C ILE A 156 -20.10 0.29 -58.89
N GLU A 157 -20.12 1.61 -58.69
CA GLU A 157 -20.53 2.56 -59.74
C GLU A 157 -19.56 2.53 -60.93
N SER A 158 -18.26 2.49 -60.67
CA SER A 158 -17.23 2.44 -61.72
C SER A 158 -17.31 1.15 -62.53
N ASP A 159 -17.47 0.00 -61.86
CA ASP A 159 -17.62 -1.30 -62.50
C ASP A 159 -18.89 -1.35 -63.38
N SER A 160 -20.00 -0.78 -62.89
CA SER A 160 -21.24 -0.67 -63.67
C SER A 160 -21.03 0.14 -64.95
N LYS A 161 -20.36 1.30 -64.87
CA LYS A 161 -20.06 2.16 -66.03
C LYS A 161 -19.13 1.48 -67.04
N ILE A 162 -18.09 0.79 -66.55
CA ILE A 162 -17.15 0.04 -67.40
C ILE A 162 -17.89 -1.07 -68.15
N ASN A 163 -18.70 -1.86 -67.45
CA ASN A 163 -19.47 -2.94 -68.05
C ASN A 163 -20.49 -2.44 -69.06
N ALA A 164 -21.20 -1.34 -68.77
CA ALA A 164 -22.12 -0.72 -69.72
C ALA A 164 -21.38 -0.24 -70.98
N THR A 165 -20.22 0.39 -70.82
CA THR A 165 -19.39 0.83 -71.96
C THR A 165 -18.95 -0.35 -72.81
N LYS A 166 -18.50 -1.44 -72.17
CA LYS A 166 -18.10 -2.67 -72.86
C LYS A 166 -19.26 -3.28 -73.65
N GLN A 167 -20.42 -3.44 -73.03
CA GLN A 167 -21.62 -3.99 -73.69
C GLN A 167 -22.05 -3.12 -74.87
N ASN A 168 -22.09 -1.80 -74.71
CA ASN A 168 -22.43 -0.89 -75.78
C ASN A 168 -21.46 -0.98 -76.96
N PHE A 169 -20.16 -1.12 -76.68
CA PHE A 169 -19.15 -1.32 -77.72
C PHE A 169 -19.35 -2.65 -78.47
N GLU A 170 -19.55 -3.76 -77.76
CA GLU A 170 -19.77 -5.08 -78.37
C GLU A 170 -21.04 -5.10 -79.24
N ILE A 171 -22.13 -4.50 -78.77
CA ILE A 171 -23.38 -4.35 -79.54
C ILE A 171 -23.13 -3.53 -80.80
N THR A 172 -22.44 -2.39 -80.68
CA THR A 172 -22.15 -1.50 -81.82
C THR A 172 -21.25 -2.20 -82.84
N LEU A 173 -20.21 -2.90 -82.39
CA LEU A 173 -19.30 -3.65 -83.25
C LEU A 173 -20.05 -4.76 -84.00
N HIS A 174 -20.90 -5.52 -83.31
CA HIS A 174 -21.71 -6.56 -83.93
C HIS A 174 -22.63 -5.99 -85.00
N ALA A 175 -23.33 -4.89 -84.71
CA ALA A 175 -24.21 -4.23 -85.67
C ALA A 175 -23.46 -3.78 -86.93
N ILE A 176 -22.30 -3.15 -86.77
CA ILE A 176 -21.45 -2.72 -87.91
C ILE A 176 -21.00 -3.93 -88.74
N ASN A 177 -20.50 -4.99 -88.11
CA ASN A 177 -20.07 -6.20 -88.82
C ASN A 177 -21.25 -6.83 -89.59
N SER A 178 -22.43 -6.91 -88.99
CA SER A 178 -23.62 -7.46 -89.66
C SER A 178 -24.13 -6.62 -90.84
N GLU A 179 -23.89 -5.31 -90.86
CA GLU A 179 -24.14 -4.48 -92.05
C GLU A 179 -23.09 -4.75 -93.12
N ILE A 180 -21.80 -4.80 -92.76
CA ILE A 180 -20.71 -5.13 -93.69
C ILE A 180 -20.91 -6.50 -94.34
N ASP A 181 -21.29 -7.52 -93.56
CA ASP A 181 -21.57 -8.87 -94.07
C ASP A 181 -22.72 -8.86 -95.08
N ARG A 182 -23.80 -8.10 -94.80
CA ARG A 182 -24.93 -7.92 -95.72
C ARG A 182 -24.52 -7.22 -97.01
N ASP A 183 -23.68 -6.19 -96.91
CA ASP A 183 -23.14 -5.49 -98.06
C ASP A 183 -22.26 -6.41 -98.92
N ILE A 184 -21.41 -7.24 -98.30
CA ILE A 184 -20.60 -8.25 -98.99
C ILE A 184 -21.48 -9.25 -99.75
N ASP A 185 -22.54 -9.77 -99.10
CA ASP A 185 -23.48 -10.69 -99.73
C ASP A 185 -24.18 -10.05 -100.94
N ALA A 186 -24.62 -8.80 -100.81
CA ALA A 186 -25.24 -8.06 -101.90
C ALA A 186 -24.27 -7.81 -103.06
N ILE A 187 -23.02 -7.43 -102.77
CA ILE A 187 -21.97 -7.26 -103.78
C ILE A 187 -21.75 -8.56 -104.55
N ASN A 188 -21.59 -9.69 -103.83
CA ASN A 188 -21.36 -11.00 -104.46
C ASN A 188 -22.56 -11.50 -105.30
N LEU A 189 -23.78 -11.04 -105.00
CA LEU A 189 -24.99 -11.46 -105.71
C LEU A 189 -25.28 -10.62 -106.96
N TYR A 190 -24.99 -9.32 -106.93
CA TYR A 190 -25.46 -8.37 -107.93
C TYR A 190 -24.37 -7.79 -108.86
N LEU A 191 -23.09 -7.92 -108.49
CA LEU A 191 -21.95 -7.43 -109.28
C LEU A 191 -21.12 -8.61 -109.82
#